data_AF-A0A932AYF9-F1
#
_entry.id   AF-A0A932AYF9-F1
#
_cell.length_a   1.000
_cell.length_b   1.000
_cell.length_c   1.000
_cell.angle_alpha   90.00
_cell.angle_beta   90.00
_cell.angle_gamma   90.00
#
_symmetry.space_group_name_H-M   'P 1'
#
loop_
_entity.id
_entity.type
_entity.pdbx_description
1 polymer ?
#
loop_
_entity_poly.entity_id
_entity_poly.type
_entity_poly.pdbx_seq_one_letter_code
_entity_poly.pdbx_strand_id
1 'polypeptide(L)'
;MKESSNVTRLPGAEDIRLREPPHNFEAEQALLGAILINNAAYQRVAEFLRPEHFADPLHGKLFDSLSRLIERGQVVSAVTLKTYVEQDEDMKAAGGATYLARLAAASVHVIDATAFGQAVHDLYLRRQLIDLGEGVVNGA
;
A
#
# COMPACT_ATOMS: atom_id res chain seq x y z
N MET A 1 -50.50 28.39 -4.13
CA MET A 1 -50.10 29.02 -2.85
C MET A 1 -49.56 27.88 -1.97
N LYS A 2 -48.28 27.54 -2.12
CA LYS A 2 -47.18 27.79 -1.16
C LYS A 2 -47.49 27.33 0.27
N GLU A 3 -47.20 26.07 0.57
CA GLU A 3 -46.66 25.69 1.88
C GLU A 3 -45.21 25.27 1.68
N SER A 4 -44.33 26.23 1.95
CA SER A 4 -42.89 26.04 1.99
C SER A 4 -42.55 25.24 3.24
N SER A 5 -42.42 23.93 3.09
CA SER A 5 -41.78 23.07 4.10
C SER A 5 -40.32 23.52 4.23
N ASN A 6 -40.06 24.35 5.21
CA ASN A 6 -38.74 24.84 5.57
C ASN A 6 -38.02 23.72 6.32
N VAL A 7 -37.50 22.73 5.58
CA VAL A 7 -36.57 21.74 6.15
C VAL A 7 -35.23 22.45 6.31
N THR A 8 -34.95 22.88 7.53
CA THR A 8 -33.59 23.27 7.96
C THR A 8 -32.65 22.11 7.62
N ARG A 9 -31.83 22.25 6.57
CA ARG A 9 -30.73 21.33 6.32
C ARG A 9 -29.72 21.49 7.44
N LEU A 10 -29.45 20.41 8.15
CA LEU A 10 -28.35 20.34 9.10
C LEU A 10 -27.02 20.63 8.36
N PRO A 11 -26.25 21.65 8.74
CA PRO A 11 -24.91 21.84 8.23
C PRO A 11 -24.01 20.84 8.95
N GLY A 12 -23.61 19.78 8.25
CA GLY A 12 -22.79 18.71 8.84
C GLY A 12 -22.69 17.45 7.99
N ALA A 13 -23.51 17.31 6.94
CA ALA A 13 -23.40 16.23 5.96
C ALA A 13 -22.57 16.67 4.73
N GLU A 14 -21.46 17.40 4.95
CA GLU A 14 -20.51 17.60 3.86
C GLU A 14 -19.67 16.34 3.70
N ASP A 15 -19.87 15.67 2.57
CA ASP A 15 -18.97 14.68 1.98
C ASP A 15 -18.75 13.38 2.76
N ILE A 16 -19.82 12.59 2.95
CA ILE A 16 -19.69 11.13 2.78
C ILE A 16 -19.61 10.84 1.28
N ARG A 17 -18.64 11.45 0.58
CA ARG A 17 -18.20 10.87 -0.69
C ARG A 17 -17.77 9.46 -0.32
N LEU A 18 -18.18 8.46 -1.10
CA LEU A 18 -17.50 7.17 -1.17
C LEU A 18 -15.99 7.46 -1.17
N ARG A 19 -15.38 7.43 0.02
CA ARG A 19 -14.02 7.90 0.24
C ARG A 19 -13.19 6.69 -0.13
N GLU A 20 -12.52 6.74 -1.27
CA GLU A 20 -11.48 5.75 -1.55
C GLU A 20 -10.64 5.61 -0.27
N PRO A 21 -10.47 4.37 0.21
CA PRO A 21 -9.84 4.16 1.50
C PRO A 21 -8.45 4.81 1.49
N PRO A 22 -8.02 5.43 2.60
CA PRO A 22 -6.77 6.17 2.66
C PRO A 22 -5.59 5.31 2.19
N HIS A 23 -4.91 5.79 1.15
CA HIS A 23 -3.82 5.09 0.47
C HIS A 23 -2.75 6.09 0.01
N ASN A 24 -1.53 5.59 -0.19
CA ASN A 24 -0.44 6.35 -0.79
C ASN A 24 0.42 5.38 -1.61
N PHE A 25 0.05 5.20 -2.88
CA PHE A 25 0.75 4.29 -3.78
C PHE A 25 2.19 4.73 -4.05
N GLU A 26 2.48 6.03 -4.04
CA GLU A 26 3.85 6.53 -4.21
C GLU A 26 4.75 6.08 -3.05
N ALA A 27 4.26 6.15 -1.81
CA ALA A 27 4.98 5.66 -0.63
C ALA A 27 5.22 4.14 -0.69
N GLU A 28 4.20 3.38 -1.11
CA GLU A 28 4.32 1.93 -1.30
C GLU A 28 5.38 1.58 -2.36
N GLN A 29 5.34 2.25 -3.52
CA GLN A 29 6.31 2.04 -4.60
C GLN A 29 7.72 2.46 -4.20
N ALA A 30 7.85 3.60 -3.52
CA ALA A 30 9.12 4.10 -2.99
C ALA A 30 9.75 3.10 -2.01
N LEU A 31 8.95 2.56 -1.08
CA LEU A 31 9.41 1.55 -0.13
C LEU A 31 9.86 0.26 -0.83
N LEU A 32 9.04 -0.28 -1.73
CA LEU A 32 9.37 -1.50 -2.46
C LEU A 32 10.62 -1.33 -3.31
N GLY A 33 10.75 -0.19 -3.98
CA GLY A 33 11.94 0.19 -4.73
C GLY A 33 13.18 0.28 -3.83
N ALA A 34 13.06 0.91 -2.65
CA ALA A 34 14.16 1.00 -1.70
C ALA A 34 14.62 -0.38 -1.21
N ILE A 35 13.70 -1.32 -0.98
CA ILE A 35 14.02 -2.70 -0.62
C ILE A 35 14.73 -3.42 -1.77
N LEU A 36 14.30 -3.20 -3.02
CA LEU A 36 14.93 -3.78 -4.21
C LEU A 36 16.36 -3.30 -4.45
N ILE A 37 16.67 -2.05 -4.10
CA ILE A 37 18.03 -1.49 -4.20
C ILE A 37 18.88 -1.85 -2.99
N ASN A 38 18.30 -1.81 -1.79
CA ASN A 38 18.98 -2.08 -0.54
C ASN A 38 18.12 -2.99 0.34
N ASN A 39 18.41 -4.29 0.34
CA ASN A 39 17.64 -5.25 1.13
C ASN A 39 17.74 -4.99 2.65
N ALA A 40 18.71 -4.22 3.14
CA ALA A 40 18.74 -3.80 4.55
C ALA A 40 17.61 -2.81 4.90
N ALA A 41 16.98 -2.17 3.91
CA ALA A 41 15.77 -1.37 4.11
C ALA A 41 14.61 -2.23 4.64
N TYR A 42 14.49 -3.47 4.18
CA TYR A 42 13.45 -4.40 4.66
C TYR A 42 13.57 -4.65 6.16
N GLN A 43 14.79 -4.87 6.67
CA GLN A 43 15.02 -5.12 8.10
C GLN A 43 14.51 -4.00 9.01
N ARG A 44 14.48 -2.75 8.51
CA ARG A 44 13.97 -1.59 9.28
C ARG A 44 12.45 -1.54 9.36
N VAL A 45 11.75 -2.14 8.41
CA VAL A 45 10.29 -2.11 8.33
C VAL A 45 9.65 -3.44 8.71
N ALA A 46 10.41 -4.54 8.70
CA ALA A 46 9.92 -5.89 8.98
C ALA A 46 9.31 -6.06 10.39
N GLU A 47 9.68 -5.21 11.35
CA GLU A 47 9.13 -5.27 12.71
C GLU A 47 7.63 -4.96 12.74
N PHE A 48 7.19 -3.95 11.98
CA PHE A 48 5.83 -3.41 12.08
C PHE A 48 5.03 -3.50 10.78
N LEU A 49 5.68 -3.70 9.63
CA LEU A 49 5.01 -3.78 8.35
C LEU A 49 4.72 -5.23 7.95
N ARG A 50 3.53 -5.44 7.39
CA ARG A 50 3.05 -6.73 6.89
C ARG A 50 2.45 -6.55 5.49
N PRO A 51 2.41 -7.61 4.65
CA PRO A 51 1.83 -7.54 3.31
C PRO A 51 0.41 -6.95 3.26
N GLU A 52 -0.40 -7.21 4.29
CA GLU A 52 -1.80 -6.77 4.41
C GLU A 52 -1.93 -5.27 4.67
N HIS A 53 -0.84 -4.60 5.05
CA HIS A 53 -0.82 -3.16 5.32
C HIS A 53 -0.77 -2.32 4.04
N PHE A 54 -0.46 -2.93 2.89
CA PHE A 54 -0.47 -2.23 1.60
C PHE A 54 -1.91 -2.01 1.15
N ALA A 55 -2.19 -0.85 0.55
CA ALA A 55 -3.48 -0.57 -0.05
C ALA A 55 -3.61 -1.27 -1.41
N ASP A 56 -2.53 -1.37 -2.18
CA ASP A 56 -2.49 -2.16 -3.40
C ASP A 56 -2.17 -3.64 -3.08
N PRO A 57 -3.08 -4.58 -3.40
CA PRO A 57 -2.83 -6.00 -3.22
C PRO A 57 -1.60 -6.50 -3.97
N LEU A 58 -1.28 -5.89 -5.12
CA LEU A 58 -0.07 -6.20 -5.89
C LEU A 58 1.18 -5.84 -5.07
N HIS A 59 1.21 -4.64 -4.47
CA HIS A 59 2.34 -4.23 -3.63
C HIS A 59 2.49 -5.13 -2.40
N GLY A 60 1.37 -5.52 -1.78
CA GLY A 60 1.37 -6.50 -0.68
C GLY A 60 1.98 -7.83 -1.08
N LYS A 61 1.57 -8.42 -2.22
CA LYS A 61 2.16 -9.65 -2.76
C LYS A 61 3.65 -9.52 -3.07
N LEU A 62 4.05 -8.39 -3.62
CA LEU A 62 5.46 -8.13 -3.91
C LEU A 62 6.27 -8.02 -2.61
N PHE A 63 5.76 -7.33 -1.59
CA PHE A 63 6.38 -7.25 -0.28
C PHE A 63 6.51 -8.63 0.38
N ASP A 64 5.48 -9.47 0.32
CA ASP A 64 5.54 -10.85 0.81
C ASP A 64 6.64 -11.64 0.10
N SER A 65 6.69 -11.57 -1.24
CA SER A 65 7.73 -12.25 -2.03
C SER A 65 9.14 -11.76 -1.68
N LEU A 66 9.32 -10.44 -1.53
CA LEU A 66 10.58 -9.83 -1.10
C LEU A 66 10.99 -10.33 0.29
N SER A 67 10.06 -10.29 1.25
CA SER A 67 10.29 -10.67 2.64
C SER A 67 10.78 -12.12 2.75
N ARG A 68 10.08 -13.06 2.12
CA ARG A 68 10.43 -14.49 2.14
C ARG A 68 11.82 -14.78 1.57
N LEU A 69 12.19 -14.10 0.49
CA LEU A 69 13.49 -14.31 -0.15
C LEU A 69 14.62 -13.72 0.71
N ILE A 70 14.41 -12.51 1.27
CA ILE A 70 15.39 -11.86 2.15
C ILE A 70 15.58 -12.64 3.46
N GLU A 71 14.49 -13.12 4.07
CA GLU A 71 14.53 -13.96 5.28
C GLU A 71 15.26 -15.30 5.06
N ARG A 72 15.21 -15.84 3.85
CA ARG A 72 15.98 -17.02 3.43
C ARG A 72 17.46 -16.71 3.16
N GLY A 73 17.91 -15.48 3.41
CA GLY A 73 19.28 -15.03 3.19
C GLY A 73 19.61 -14.77 1.71
N GLN A 74 18.62 -14.67 0.83
CA GLN A 74 18.85 -14.37 -0.58
C GLN A 74 18.94 -12.86 -0.82
N VAL A 75 19.87 -12.45 -1.68
CA VAL A 75 19.96 -11.07 -2.15
C VAL A 75 18.92 -10.89 -3.26
N VAL A 76 17.97 -9.99 -3.03
CA VAL A 76 16.86 -9.74 -3.95
C VAL A 76 17.11 -8.46 -4.73
N SER A 77 16.88 -8.52 -6.03
CA SER A 77 16.94 -7.38 -6.93
C SER A 77 15.88 -7.54 -8.02
N ALA A 78 15.65 -6.50 -8.82
CA ALA A 78 14.74 -6.56 -9.97
C ALA A 78 15.10 -7.69 -10.95
N VAL A 79 16.38 -8.04 -11.06
CA VAL A 79 16.85 -9.14 -11.92
C VAL A 79 16.52 -10.48 -11.27
N THR A 80 16.82 -10.66 -9.98
CA THR A 80 16.58 -11.91 -9.26
C THR A 80 15.09 -12.23 -9.16
N LEU A 81 14.24 -11.21 -9.01
CA LEU A 81 12.79 -11.37 -8.93
C LEU A 81 12.11 -11.58 -10.28
N LYS A 82 12.80 -11.34 -11.40
CA LYS A 82 12.21 -11.49 -12.74
C LYS A 82 11.55 -12.85 -12.91
N THR A 83 12.23 -13.94 -12.53
CA THR A 83 11.69 -15.30 -12.66
C THR A 83 10.45 -15.53 -11.80
N TYR A 84 10.37 -14.93 -10.61
CA TYR A 84 9.21 -15.04 -9.73
C TYR A 84 8.02 -14.26 -10.30
N VAL A 85 8.27 -13.05 -10.78
CA VAL A 85 7.25 -12.16 -11.36
C VAL A 85 6.76 -12.69 -12.72
N GLU A 86 7.60 -13.40 -13.48
CA GLU A 86 7.21 -14.13 -14.70
C GLU A 86 6.49 -15.46 -14.43
N GLN A 87 6.37 -15.90 -13.18
CA GLN A 87 5.57 -17.07 -12.82
C GLN A 87 4.22 -16.70 -12.20
N ASP A 88 4.07 -15.45 -11.75
CA ASP A 88 2.85 -14.93 -11.16
C ASP A 88 2.03 -14.13 -12.20
N GLU A 89 0.78 -14.53 -12.44
CA GLU A 89 -0.08 -13.94 -13.47
C GLU A 89 -0.50 -12.49 -13.16
N ASP A 90 -0.68 -12.14 -11.89
CA ASP A 90 -1.04 -10.77 -11.49
C ASP A 90 0.15 -9.82 -11.70
N MET A 91 1.34 -10.29 -11.38
CA MET A 91 2.59 -9.57 -11.60
C MET A 91 2.92 -9.39 -13.08
N LYS A 92 2.62 -10.39 -13.92
CA LYS A 92 2.68 -10.23 -15.38
C LYS A 92 1.71 -9.16 -15.87
N ALA A 93 0.47 -9.18 -15.38
CA ALA A 93 -0.54 -8.20 -15.77
C ALA A 93 -0.12 -6.76 -15.40
N ALA A 94 0.61 -6.59 -14.29
CA ALA A 94 1.18 -5.31 -13.87
C ALA A 94 2.39 -4.83 -14.71
N GLY A 95 2.87 -5.63 -15.68
CA GLY A 95 4.00 -5.31 -16.55
C GLY A 95 5.29 -6.06 -16.22
N GLY A 96 5.24 -7.02 -15.30
CA GLY A 96 6.31 -7.98 -15.04
C GLY A 96 7.65 -7.34 -14.68
N ALA A 97 8.71 -7.75 -15.38
CA ALA A 97 10.06 -7.24 -15.15
C ALA A 97 10.18 -5.72 -15.35
N THR A 98 9.41 -5.15 -16.28
CA THR A 98 9.41 -3.69 -16.55
C THR A 98 8.87 -2.92 -15.35
N TYR A 99 7.88 -3.49 -14.65
CA TYR A 99 7.32 -2.88 -13.46
C TYR A 99 8.32 -2.87 -12.30
N LEU A 100 9.05 -3.98 -12.08
CA LEU A 100 10.15 -4.03 -11.10
C LEU A 100 11.24 -3.00 -11.40
N ALA A 101 11.62 -2.84 -12.67
CA ALA A 101 12.61 -1.84 -13.07
C ALA A 101 12.12 -0.42 -12.78
N ARG A 102 10.82 -0.15 -12.97
CA ARG A 102 10.22 1.15 -12.63
C ARG A 102 10.23 1.42 -11.12
N LEU A 103 9.92 0.42 -10.30
CA LEU A 103 10.02 0.55 -8.83
C LEU A 103 11.45 0.86 -8.39
N ALA A 104 12.42 0.13 -8.94
CA ALA A 104 13.82 0.36 -8.65
C ALA A 104 14.26 1.78 -9.07
N ALA A 105 13.78 2.28 -10.22
CA ALA A 105 14.08 3.64 -10.67
C ALA A 105 13.40 4.74 -9.81
N ALA A 106 12.18 4.50 -9.33
CA ALA A 106 11.47 5.42 -8.44
C ALA A 106 12.17 5.57 -7.07
N SER A 107 12.96 4.57 -6.66
CA SER A 107 13.67 4.57 -5.37
C SER A 107 14.87 5.51 -5.28
N VAL A 108 15.32 6.10 -6.39
CA VAL A 108 16.54 6.94 -6.44
C VAL A 108 16.45 8.16 -5.50
N HIS A 109 15.24 8.57 -5.12
CA HIS A 109 14.98 9.67 -4.18
C HIS A 109 14.64 9.21 -2.75
N VAL A 110 14.68 7.90 -2.48
CA VAL A 110 14.27 7.34 -1.19
C VAL A 110 15.44 7.35 -0.22
N ILE A 111 15.45 8.37 0.63
CA ILE A 111 16.46 8.56 1.67
C ILE A 111 16.11 7.71 2.91
N ASP A 112 14.82 7.51 3.19
CA ASP A 112 14.35 6.82 4.40
C ASP A 112 13.19 5.86 4.11
N ALA A 113 13.51 4.56 4.02
CA ALA A 113 12.52 3.50 3.88
C ALA A 113 11.62 3.39 5.13
N THR A 114 12.10 3.77 6.30
CA THR A 114 11.33 3.70 7.55
C THR A 114 10.15 4.66 7.51
N ALA A 115 10.38 5.90 7.08
CA ALA A 115 9.35 6.92 6.94
C ALA A 115 8.24 6.49 5.97
N PHE A 116 8.60 5.88 4.82
CA PHE A 116 7.61 5.34 3.90
C PHE A 116 6.87 4.14 4.48
N GLY A 117 7.56 3.24 5.18
CA GLY A 117 6.92 2.14 5.90
C GLY A 117 5.90 2.62 6.93
N GLN A 118 6.26 3.63 7.73
CA GLN A 118 5.36 4.24 8.71
C GLN A 118 4.14 4.88 8.03
N ALA A 119 4.34 5.61 6.93
CA ALA A 119 3.22 6.18 6.17
C ALA A 119 2.24 5.11 5.68
N VAL A 120 2.74 3.98 5.14
CA VAL A 120 1.89 2.85 4.70
C VAL A 120 1.13 2.26 5.89
N HIS A 121 1.81 2.05 7.02
CA HIS A 121 1.21 1.52 8.24
C HIS A 121 0.13 2.45 8.83
N ASP A 122 0.39 3.75 8.90
CA ASP A 122 -0.58 4.73 9.40
C ASP A 122 -1.83 4.79 8.54
N LEU A 123 -1.68 4.68 7.22
CA LEU A 123 -2.80 4.61 6.29
C LEU A 123 -3.59 3.31 6.47
N TYR A 124 -2.92 2.19 6.69
CA TYR A 124 -3.58 0.93 7.03
C TYR A 124 -4.42 1.04 8.31
N LEU A 125 -3.88 1.60 9.38
CA LEU A 125 -4.63 1.82 10.62
C LEU A 125 -5.86 2.70 10.40
N ARG A 126 -5.76 3.74 9.56
CA ARG A 126 -6.91 4.57 9.20
C ARG A 126 -7.97 3.79 8.43
N ARG A 127 -7.58 2.90 7.52
CA ARG A 127 -8.53 2.00 6.82
C ARG A 127 -9.26 1.10 7.82
N GLN A 128 -8.52 0.45 8.73
CA GLN A 128 -9.11 -0.41 9.76
C GLN A 128 -10.10 0.33 10.67
N LEU A 129 -9.83 1.59 11.02
CA LEU A 129 -10.76 2.41 11.79
C LEU A 129 -12.03 2.76 11.02
N ILE A 130 -11.92 3.02 9.72
CA ILE A 130 -13.07 3.27 8.85
C ILE A 130 -13.91 1.98 8.74
N ASP A 131 -13.27 0.85 8.45
CA ASP A 131 -13.93 -0.45 8.32
C ASP A 131 -14.69 -0.83 9.60
N LEU A 132 -14.06 -0.61 10.76
CA LEU A 132 -14.70 -0.83 12.07
C LEU A 132 -15.88 0.12 12.30
N GLY A 133 -15.73 1.40 11.96
CA GLY A 133 -16.78 2.41 12.06
C GLY A 133 -17.99 2.04 11.21
N GLU A 134 -17.78 1.61 9.97
CA GLU A 134 -18.85 1.13 9.08
C GLU A 134 -19.50 -0.16 9.61
N GLY A 135 -18.71 -1.09 10.16
CA GLY A 135 -19.24 -2.31 10.78
C GLY A 135 -20.15 -2.05 11.97
N VAL A 136 -19.84 -1.05 12.80
CA VAL A 136 -20.67 -0.64 13.93
C VAL A 136 -21.96 0.05 13.46
N VAL A 137 -21.89 0.88 12.42
CA VAL A 137 -23.06 1.61 11.89
C VAL A 137 -24.00 0.70 11.10
N ASN A 138 -23.48 -0.26 10.34
CA ASN A 138 -24.28 -1.17 9.51
C ASN A 138 -24.79 -2.40 10.29
N GLY A 139 -24.25 -2.68 11.48
CA GLY A 139 -24.63 -3.80 12.34
C GLY A 139 -25.67 -3.47 13.42
N ALA A 140 -26.26 -2.28 13.40
CA ALA A 140 -27.26 -1.80 14.37
C ALA A 140 -28.66 -1.66 13.76
#